data_AF-A0A3M1MPQ5-F1
#
_entry.id   AF-A0A3M1MPQ5-F1
#
_cell.length_a   1.000
_cell.length_b   1.000
_cell.length_c   1.000
_cell.angle_alpha   90.00
_cell.angle_beta   90.00
_cell.angle_gamma   90.00
#
_symmetry.space_group_name_H-M   'P 1'
#
loop_
_entity.id
_entity.type
_entity.pdbx_description
1 polymer ?
#
loop_
_entity_poly.entity_id
_entity_poly.type
_entity_poly.pdbx_seq_one_letter_code
_entity_poly.pdbx_strand_id
1 'polypeptide(L)'
;MKWLFSALLLLFVPAVWASDCVDCHEKTSPAMVQMWRQSAHAPAGVGCVDCHGDDHERMKAGQAEVAAEVCGRCHARALTEHRQSRHGLGLHSGWGCTRNLSGRDRGECAFCHQQGSALPVSTVQCARFLKQSSEMGQIGCNRCHQVENACGSCHGNHLTDLKIARDPQVCAKCHMGPDHPQWEMWQTSQHGQLNRVKGGDVAPDCQACHMVD
;
A
#
# COMPACT_ATOMS: atom_id res chain seq x y z
N MET A 1 -17.55 28.98 -58.50
CA MET A 1 -17.93 27.70 -57.88
C MET A 1 -16.66 27.06 -57.29
N LYS A 2 -16.26 27.45 -56.07
CA LYS A 2 -15.04 26.96 -55.41
C LYS A 2 -15.44 25.80 -54.50
N TRP A 3 -15.03 24.59 -54.84
CA TRP A 3 -15.23 23.41 -54.00
C TRP A 3 -14.09 23.35 -52.97
N LEU A 4 -14.41 23.62 -51.70
CA LEU A 4 -13.50 23.42 -50.57
C LEU A 4 -13.61 21.95 -50.13
N PHE A 5 -12.57 21.16 -50.40
CA PHE A 5 -12.40 19.84 -49.79
C PHE A 5 -11.84 20.05 -48.38
N SER A 6 -12.67 19.89 -47.35
CA SER A 6 -12.20 19.74 -45.97
C SER A 6 -11.66 18.33 -45.77
N ALA A 7 -10.34 18.19 -45.69
CA ALA A 7 -9.68 16.97 -45.23
C ALA A 7 -9.89 16.84 -43.71
N LEU A 8 -10.73 15.90 -43.31
CA LEU A 8 -10.92 15.52 -41.91
C LEU A 8 -9.72 14.67 -41.49
N LEU A 9 -8.74 15.29 -40.83
CA LEU A 9 -7.62 14.59 -40.20
C LEU A 9 -8.17 13.84 -38.98
N LEU A 10 -8.41 12.53 -39.12
CA LEU A 10 -8.67 11.64 -38.00
C LEU A 10 -7.37 11.47 -37.21
N LEU A 11 -7.26 12.21 -36.10
CA LEU A 11 -6.24 11.99 -35.09
C LEU A 11 -6.49 10.63 -34.44
N PHE A 12 -5.70 9.64 -34.84
CA PHE A 12 -5.60 8.34 -34.18
C PHE A 12 -4.92 8.56 -32.84
N VAL A 13 -5.70 8.62 -31.77
CA VAL A 13 -5.18 8.54 -30.39
C VAL A 13 -4.92 7.05 -30.13
N PRO A 14 -3.66 6.62 -29.90
CA PRO A 14 -3.40 5.24 -29.56
C PRO A 14 -4.00 4.97 -28.18
N ALA A 15 -5.03 4.14 -28.12
CA ALA A 15 -5.50 3.54 -26.89
C ALA A 15 -4.39 2.59 -26.40
N VAL A 16 -3.68 2.99 -25.35
CA VAL A 16 -2.69 2.14 -24.69
C VAL A 16 -3.43 0.97 -24.03
N TRP A 17 -3.05 -0.24 -24.42
CA TRP A 17 -3.74 -1.49 -24.14
C TRP A 17 -3.74 -1.87 -22.66
N ALA A 18 -4.88 -1.67 -21.99
CA ALA A 18 -5.19 -2.35 -20.72
C ALA A 18 -5.56 -3.85 -20.90
N SER A 19 -5.65 -4.35 -22.14
CA SER A 19 -6.25 -5.64 -22.48
C SER A 19 -5.39 -6.86 -22.14
N ASP A 20 -4.08 -6.79 -22.30
CA ASP A 20 -3.27 -8.03 -22.37
C ASP A 20 -3.05 -8.68 -21.00
N CYS A 21 -3.07 -7.89 -19.91
CA CYS A 21 -2.92 -8.42 -18.56
C CYS A 21 -4.21 -9.12 -18.08
N VAL A 22 -5.36 -8.47 -18.28
CA VAL A 22 -6.63 -8.88 -17.69
C VAL A 22 -7.09 -10.23 -18.26
N ASP A 23 -7.02 -10.43 -19.57
CA ASP A 23 -7.53 -11.64 -20.23
C ASP A 23 -6.86 -12.93 -19.75
N CYS A 24 -5.57 -12.87 -19.42
CA CYS A 24 -4.84 -14.00 -18.82
C CYS A 24 -5.08 -14.08 -17.31
N HIS A 25 -4.98 -12.95 -16.60
CA HIS A 25 -5.11 -12.91 -15.14
C HIS A 25 -6.52 -13.19 -14.63
N GLU A 26 -7.55 -13.06 -15.46
CA GLU A 26 -8.89 -13.56 -15.16
C GLU A 26 -8.90 -15.07 -14.94
N LYS A 27 -8.02 -15.80 -15.64
CA LYS A 27 -7.95 -17.26 -15.58
C LYS A 27 -6.96 -17.73 -14.53
N THR A 28 -5.82 -17.04 -14.41
CA THR A 28 -4.72 -17.46 -13.53
C THR A 28 -4.80 -16.86 -12.12
N SER A 29 -5.38 -15.66 -11.98
CA SER A 29 -5.54 -14.96 -10.70
C SER A 29 -6.88 -14.20 -10.61
N PRO A 30 -8.03 -14.90 -10.73
CA PRO A 30 -9.34 -14.27 -10.86
C PRO A 30 -9.68 -13.30 -9.74
N ALA A 31 -9.29 -13.62 -8.50
CA ALA A 31 -9.54 -12.78 -7.34
C ALA A 31 -8.87 -11.40 -7.47
N MET A 32 -7.66 -11.34 -8.02
CA MET A 32 -6.92 -10.08 -8.16
C MET A 32 -7.59 -9.15 -9.17
N VAL A 33 -8.02 -9.72 -10.31
CA VAL A 33 -8.78 -8.99 -11.33
C VAL A 33 -10.13 -8.54 -10.79
N GLN A 34 -10.82 -9.39 -10.03
CA GLN A 34 -12.10 -9.03 -9.41
C GLN A 34 -11.95 -7.89 -8.40
N MET A 35 -10.92 -7.93 -7.55
CA MET A 35 -10.61 -6.85 -6.62
C MET A 35 -10.33 -5.54 -7.38
N TRP A 36 -9.48 -5.59 -8.42
CA TRP A 36 -9.18 -4.42 -9.24
C TRP A 36 -10.43 -3.83 -9.88
N ARG A 37 -11.31 -4.66 -10.45
CA ARG A 37 -12.59 -4.23 -11.03
C ARG A 37 -13.50 -3.49 -10.04
N GLN A 38 -13.42 -3.85 -8.76
CA GLN A 38 -14.20 -3.24 -7.68
C GLN A 38 -13.50 -2.02 -7.05
N SER A 39 -12.24 -1.76 -7.41
CA SER A 39 -11.48 -0.62 -6.90
C SER A 39 -11.92 0.70 -7.52
N ALA A 40 -11.51 1.81 -6.91
CA ALA A 40 -11.65 3.14 -7.50
C ALA A 40 -10.75 3.34 -8.74
N HIS A 41 -9.71 2.54 -8.90
CA HIS A 41 -8.73 2.66 -9.99
C HIS A 41 -9.23 2.11 -11.33
N ALA A 42 -10.01 1.03 -11.33
CA ALA A 42 -10.56 0.46 -12.57
C ALA A 42 -11.42 1.45 -13.37
N PRO A 43 -12.45 2.11 -12.80
CA PRO A 43 -13.24 3.10 -13.55
C PRO A 43 -12.46 4.38 -13.86
N ALA A 44 -11.37 4.67 -13.13
CA ALA A 44 -10.46 5.77 -13.40
C ALA A 44 -9.46 5.48 -14.53
N GLY A 45 -9.50 4.26 -15.11
CA GLY A 45 -8.61 3.86 -16.21
C GLY A 45 -7.18 3.52 -15.78
N VAL A 46 -6.93 3.32 -14.48
CA VAL A 46 -5.62 2.90 -13.95
C VAL A 46 -5.55 1.38 -13.96
N GLY A 47 -4.75 0.83 -14.87
CA GLY A 47 -4.56 -0.59 -15.11
C GLY A 47 -3.35 -1.19 -14.38
N CYS A 48 -3.09 -2.46 -14.65
CA CYS A 48 -2.03 -3.23 -13.99
C CYS A 48 -0.63 -2.64 -14.25
N VAL A 49 -0.37 -2.27 -15.50
CA VAL A 49 0.93 -1.75 -15.96
C VAL A 49 1.26 -0.39 -15.37
N ASP A 50 0.26 0.41 -15.03
CA ASP A 50 0.46 1.73 -14.42
C ASP A 50 1.15 1.61 -13.06
N CYS A 51 0.87 0.54 -12.33
CA CYS A 51 1.47 0.26 -11.03
C CYS A 51 2.71 -0.64 -11.13
N HIS A 52 2.62 -1.74 -11.88
CA HIS A 52 3.64 -2.79 -11.89
C HIS A 52 4.68 -2.67 -13.02
N GLY A 53 4.44 -1.82 -14.02
CA GLY A 53 5.22 -1.79 -15.26
C GLY A 53 4.85 -2.92 -16.23
N ASP A 54 5.68 -3.16 -17.23
CA ASP A 54 5.45 -4.11 -18.33
C ASP A 54 6.37 -5.35 -18.29
N ASP A 55 7.33 -5.41 -17.36
CA ASP A 55 8.25 -6.54 -17.22
C ASP A 55 7.62 -7.73 -16.47
N HIS A 56 6.96 -8.60 -17.23
CA HIS A 56 6.28 -9.77 -16.69
C HIS A 56 7.23 -10.83 -16.09
N GLU A 57 8.48 -10.94 -16.57
CA GLU A 57 9.45 -11.89 -15.99
C GLU A 57 9.87 -11.45 -14.59
N ARG A 58 10.09 -10.14 -14.39
CA ARG A 58 10.33 -9.59 -13.05
C ARG A 58 9.14 -9.78 -12.12
N MET A 59 7.92 -9.64 -12.62
CA MET A 59 6.72 -9.92 -11.83
C MET A 59 6.68 -11.38 -11.35
N LYS A 60 6.92 -12.33 -12.26
CA LYS A 60 6.99 -13.76 -11.92
C LYS A 60 8.11 -14.08 -10.92
N ALA A 61 9.21 -13.33 -10.96
CA ALA A 61 10.30 -13.42 -9.99
C ALA A 61 10.00 -12.74 -8.64
N GLY A 62 8.83 -12.13 -8.45
CA GLY A 62 8.45 -11.42 -7.23
C GLY A 62 9.11 -10.03 -7.09
N GLN A 63 9.66 -9.48 -8.17
CA GLN A 63 10.44 -8.23 -8.17
C GLN A 63 9.65 -7.01 -8.67
N ALA A 64 8.33 -7.07 -8.59
CA ALA A 64 7.40 -6.04 -9.05
C ALA A 64 6.51 -5.50 -7.92
N GLU A 65 7.06 -5.45 -6.70
CA GLU A 65 6.41 -4.78 -5.57
C GLU A 65 6.23 -3.29 -5.87
N VAL A 66 5.07 -2.76 -5.48
CA VAL A 66 4.67 -1.38 -5.76
C VAL A 66 4.97 -0.53 -4.54
N ALA A 67 6.06 0.24 -4.60
CA ALA A 67 6.47 1.17 -3.56
C ALA A 67 5.62 2.46 -3.56
N ALA A 68 5.62 3.22 -2.47
CA ALA A 68 4.80 4.42 -2.30
C ALA A 68 5.09 5.51 -3.36
N GLU A 69 6.31 5.55 -3.90
CA GLU A 69 6.70 6.45 -4.99
C GLU A 69 5.85 6.25 -6.24
N VAL A 70 5.42 5.02 -6.54
CA VAL A 70 4.56 4.72 -7.68
C VAL A 70 3.23 5.45 -7.53
N CYS A 71 2.64 5.42 -6.33
CA CYS A 71 1.40 6.09 -6.01
C CYS A 71 1.56 7.62 -6.09
N GLY A 72 2.71 8.14 -5.68
CA GLY A 72 3.04 9.57 -5.70
C GLY A 72 3.01 10.23 -7.08
N ARG A 73 3.12 9.45 -8.16
CA ARG A 73 2.99 9.95 -9.53
C ARG A 73 1.61 10.59 -9.79
N CYS A 74 0.57 10.08 -9.12
CA CYS A 74 -0.80 10.61 -9.19
C CYS A 74 -1.27 11.24 -7.87
N HIS A 75 -0.82 10.71 -6.73
CA HIS A 75 -1.25 11.11 -5.38
C HIS A 75 -0.14 11.85 -4.61
N ALA A 76 0.46 12.87 -5.23
CA ALA A 76 1.59 13.61 -4.65
C ALA A 76 1.30 14.16 -3.26
N ARG A 77 0.11 14.76 -3.05
CA ARG A 77 -0.31 15.30 -1.75
C ARG A 77 -0.34 14.22 -0.66
N ALA A 78 -1.05 13.12 -0.92
CA ALA A 78 -1.19 12.04 0.04
C ALA A 78 0.17 11.39 0.37
N LEU A 79 1.05 11.25 -0.63
CA LEU A 79 2.41 10.76 -0.39
C LEU A 79 3.22 11.70 0.51
N THR A 80 3.13 13.01 0.27
CA THR A 80 3.81 14.01 1.11
C THR A 80 3.29 14.01 2.53
N GLU A 81 1.97 14.04 2.73
CA GLU A 81 1.35 13.98 4.06
C GLU A 81 1.72 12.67 4.78
N HIS A 82 1.65 11.53 4.08
CA HIS A 82 2.03 10.23 4.64
C HIS A 82 3.48 10.21 5.10
N ARG A 83 4.43 10.66 4.26
CA ARG A 83 5.85 10.74 4.59
C ARG A 83 6.16 11.64 5.78
N GLN A 84 5.32 12.65 6.02
CA GLN A 84 5.44 13.55 7.18
C GLN A 84 4.75 12.99 8.44
N SER A 85 3.85 12.02 8.28
CA SER A 85 3.16 11.37 9.38
C SER A 85 4.08 10.47 10.20
N ARG A 86 3.63 10.07 11.40
CA ARG A 86 4.35 9.06 12.21
C ARG A 86 4.49 7.71 11.50
N HIS A 87 3.58 7.37 10.60
CA HIS A 87 3.68 6.15 9.80
C HIS A 87 4.73 6.26 8.69
N GLY A 88 4.90 7.43 8.06
CA GLY A 88 5.88 7.63 6.99
C GLY A 88 7.28 8.04 7.46
N LEU A 89 7.43 8.59 8.66
CA LEU A 89 8.73 8.87 9.29
C LEU A 89 9.44 7.58 9.81
N GLY A 90 8.85 6.41 9.57
CA GLY A 90 9.45 5.11 9.84
C GLY A 90 9.29 4.68 11.29
N LEU A 91 8.18 3.99 11.59
CA LEU A 91 7.98 3.28 12.85
C LEU A 91 8.51 1.83 12.72
N HIS A 92 9.82 1.70 12.46
CA HIS A 92 10.49 0.40 12.42
C HIS A 92 10.84 -0.08 13.83
N SER A 93 9.82 -0.45 14.59
CA SER A 93 9.96 -1.07 15.91
C SER A 93 10.41 -2.52 15.77
N GLY A 94 11.64 -2.81 15.32
CA GLY A 94 11.86 -4.22 14.98
C GLY A 94 13.24 -4.71 14.67
N TRP A 95 13.98 -4.00 13.83
CA TRP A 95 15.08 -4.63 13.08
C TRP A 95 16.41 -4.10 13.54
N GLY A 96 17.30 -4.96 14.04
CA GLY A 96 18.72 -4.65 14.10
C GLY A 96 19.35 -4.75 12.71
N CYS A 97 20.43 -4.02 12.41
CA CYS A 97 21.15 -4.15 11.15
C CYS A 97 21.60 -5.61 10.94
N THR A 98 21.05 -6.26 9.93
CA THR A 98 21.26 -7.69 9.65
C THR A 98 22.44 -7.97 8.70
N ARG A 99 23.14 -6.92 8.23
CA ARG A 99 24.23 -6.99 7.23
C ARG A 99 25.30 -8.04 7.52
N ASN A 100 25.61 -8.27 8.81
CA ASN A 100 26.69 -9.16 9.23
C ASN A 100 26.19 -10.56 9.65
N LEU A 101 24.90 -10.86 9.52
CA LEU A 101 24.37 -12.19 9.81
C LEU A 101 24.55 -13.12 8.60
N SER A 102 25.00 -14.35 8.84
CA SER A 102 25.13 -15.36 7.80
C SER A 102 23.75 -15.83 7.29
N GLY A 103 23.63 -16.05 5.98
CA GLY A 103 22.42 -16.64 5.37
C GLY A 103 21.19 -15.72 5.31
N ARG A 104 21.34 -14.41 5.48
CA ARG A 104 20.23 -13.45 5.36
C ARG A 104 19.91 -13.10 3.92
N ASP A 105 18.61 -12.90 3.65
CA ASP A 105 18.12 -12.39 2.38
C ASP A 105 18.54 -10.92 2.20
N ARG A 106 19.22 -10.63 1.09
CA ARG A 106 19.65 -9.26 0.74
C ARG A 106 18.47 -8.34 0.45
N GLY A 107 17.31 -8.89 0.08
CA GLY A 107 16.06 -8.13 -0.04
C GLY A 107 15.66 -7.43 1.26
N GLU A 108 16.05 -7.98 2.41
CA GLU A 108 15.79 -7.34 3.71
C GLU A 108 16.47 -5.98 3.87
N CYS A 109 17.57 -5.74 3.15
CA CYS A 109 18.29 -4.48 3.22
C CYS A 109 17.47 -3.32 2.63
N ALA A 110 16.58 -3.59 1.66
CA ALA A 110 15.76 -2.57 1.01
C ALA A 110 14.72 -1.94 1.94
N PHE A 111 14.37 -2.61 3.06
CA PHE A 111 13.49 -2.04 4.10
C PHE A 111 14.20 -0.97 4.93
N CYS A 112 15.51 -1.11 5.14
CA CYS A 112 16.28 -0.22 5.98
C CYS A 112 17.10 0.78 5.19
N HIS A 113 17.39 0.54 3.90
CA HIS A 113 18.29 1.34 3.08
C HIS A 113 17.68 1.71 1.73
N GLN A 114 18.04 2.88 1.22
CA GLN A 114 17.70 3.27 -0.15
C GLN A 114 18.33 2.29 -1.15
N GLN A 115 17.62 2.00 -2.23
CA GLN A 115 18.12 1.12 -3.29
C GLN A 115 19.46 1.63 -3.83
N GLY A 116 20.50 0.79 -3.77
CA GLY A 116 21.86 1.14 -4.22
C GLY A 116 22.68 2.00 -3.26
N SER A 117 22.18 2.28 -2.04
CA SER A 117 22.87 3.10 -1.03
C SER A 117 22.99 2.37 0.30
N ALA A 118 24.04 2.69 1.07
CA ALA A 118 24.17 2.26 2.47
C ALA A 118 23.50 3.24 3.45
N LEU A 119 22.89 4.32 2.96
CA LEU A 119 22.16 5.28 3.80
C LEU A 119 20.87 4.64 4.32
N PRO A 120 20.65 4.63 5.64
CA PRO A 120 19.43 4.09 6.20
C PRO A 120 18.26 5.07 5.99
N VAL A 121 17.09 4.54 5.62
CA VAL A 121 15.82 5.29 5.60
C VAL A 121 15.12 5.27 6.97
N SER A 122 15.68 4.53 7.93
CA SER A 122 15.12 4.31 9.27
C SER A 122 16.20 4.23 10.35
N THR A 123 15.91 4.75 11.55
CA THR A 123 16.84 4.78 12.69
C THR A 123 16.43 3.90 13.88
N VAL A 124 15.30 3.19 13.81
CA VAL A 124 14.79 2.41 14.94
C VAL A 124 15.18 0.93 14.81
N GLN A 125 15.65 0.34 15.90
CA GLN A 125 16.13 -1.03 15.97
C GLN A 125 15.53 -1.73 17.19
N CYS A 126 14.84 -2.85 16.98
CA CYS A 126 14.46 -3.75 18.09
C CYS A 126 15.27 -5.04 17.97
N ALA A 127 15.63 -5.66 19.08
CA ALA A 127 16.38 -6.93 19.05
C ALA A 127 15.48 -8.14 18.77
N ARG A 128 14.15 -7.99 18.86
CA ARG A 128 13.18 -9.11 18.80
C ARG A 128 13.13 -9.79 17.42
N PHE A 129 13.38 -9.06 16.33
CA PHE A 129 13.36 -9.65 14.99
C PHE A 129 14.67 -10.35 14.61
N LEU A 130 15.80 -9.98 15.23
CA LEU A 130 17.09 -10.64 14.96
C LEU A 130 17.07 -12.14 15.28
N LYS A 131 16.16 -12.57 16.16
CA LYS A 131 15.94 -13.98 16.55
C LYS A 131 14.98 -14.74 15.62
N GLN A 132 14.29 -14.05 14.70
CA GLN A 132 13.31 -14.66 13.78
C GLN A 132 13.94 -14.92 12.41
N SER A 133 13.46 -15.94 11.70
CA SER A 133 13.83 -16.18 10.30
C SER A 133 13.24 -15.09 9.39
N SER A 134 13.83 -14.92 8.20
CA SER A 134 13.34 -14.00 7.17
C SER A 134 11.87 -14.26 6.82
N GLU A 135 11.51 -15.53 6.63
CA GLU A 135 10.14 -15.99 6.36
C GLU A 135 9.15 -15.55 7.46
N MET A 136 9.52 -15.75 8.74
CA MET A 136 8.68 -15.36 9.88
C MET A 136 8.54 -13.84 9.99
N GLY A 137 9.62 -13.10 9.69
CA GLY A 137 9.57 -11.64 9.59
C GLY A 137 8.59 -11.18 8.52
N GLN A 138 8.66 -11.75 7.32
CA GLN A 138 7.80 -11.41 6.19
C GLN A 138 6.32 -11.71 6.46
N ILE A 139 6.01 -12.89 6.97
CA ILE A 139 4.63 -13.34 7.18
C ILE A 139 3.98 -12.67 8.40
N GLY A 140 4.76 -12.47 9.47
CA GLY A 140 4.24 -12.01 10.76
C GLY A 140 4.33 -10.50 10.93
N CYS A 141 5.53 -9.95 10.89
CA CYS A 141 5.78 -8.61 11.39
C CYS A 141 5.81 -7.55 10.28
N ASN A 142 6.39 -7.87 9.13
CA ASN A 142 6.56 -6.93 8.03
C ASN A 142 5.22 -6.48 7.45
N ARG A 143 4.18 -7.32 7.53
CA ARG A 143 2.80 -6.94 7.17
C ARG A 143 2.25 -5.74 7.97
N CYS A 144 2.80 -5.46 9.14
CA CYS A 144 2.43 -4.34 10.00
C CYS A 144 3.46 -3.20 9.98
N HIS A 145 4.72 -3.49 9.68
CA HIS A 145 5.87 -2.56 9.79
C HIS A 145 6.52 -2.21 8.44
N GLN A 146 5.75 -2.26 7.35
CA GLN A 146 6.13 -1.74 6.02
C GLN A 146 5.27 -0.53 5.61
N VAL A 147 4.46 -0.01 6.53
CA VAL A 147 3.43 1.01 6.26
C VAL A 147 4.01 2.30 5.69
N GLU A 148 5.27 2.62 5.97
CA GLU A 148 5.98 3.78 5.42
C GLU A 148 6.07 3.75 3.90
N ASN A 149 6.19 2.56 3.31
CA ASN A 149 6.38 2.38 1.87
C ASN A 149 5.26 1.57 1.19
N ALA A 150 4.32 0.99 1.94
CA ALA A 150 3.21 0.21 1.42
C ALA A 150 1.87 0.95 1.57
N CYS A 151 1.49 1.78 0.60
CA CYS A 151 0.25 2.56 0.64
C CYS A 151 -1.02 1.69 0.79
N GLY A 152 -1.02 0.47 0.24
CA GLY A 152 -2.15 -0.46 0.38
C GLY A 152 -2.32 -1.09 1.77
N SER A 153 -1.51 -0.68 2.76
CA SER A 153 -1.61 -1.17 4.14
C SER A 153 -2.98 -0.91 4.77
N CYS A 154 -3.60 0.24 4.47
CA CYS A 154 -4.90 0.63 5.03
C CYS A 154 -6.07 0.33 4.09
N HIS A 155 -5.89 0.54 2.78
CA HIS A 155 -6.99 0.50 1.80
C HIS A 155 -6.85 -0.62 0.77
N GLY A 156 -6.00 -1.62 1.04
CA GLY A 156 -5.75 -2.74 0.15
C GLY A 156 -4.95 -2.37 -1.10
N ASN A 157 -4.50 -3.40 -1.82
CA ASN A 157 -3.70 -3.24 -3.06
C ASN A 157 -4.59 -3.29 -4.31
N HIS A 158 -5.27 -4.40 -4.54
CA HIS A 158 -6.11 -4.51 -5.73
C HIS A 158 -7.55 -4.06 -5.48
N LEU A 159 -8.00 -3.98 -4.22
CA LEU A 159 -9.29 -3.39 -3.87
C LEU A 159 -9.07 -2.00 -3.24
N THR A 160 -8.47 -1.09 -4.00
CA THR A 160 -8.17 0.28 -3.55
C THR A 160 -9.47 1.09 -3.46
N ASP A 161 -10.01 1.26 -2.25
CA ASP A 161 -11.21 2.04 -1.97
C ASP A 161 -11.02 2.90 -0.71
N LEU A 162 -11.39 4.18 -0.81
CA LEU A 162 -11.33 5.13 0.30
C LEU A 162 -12.29 4.76 1.44
N LYS A 163 -13.40 4.06 1.15
CA LYS A 163 -14.30 3.52 2.17
C LYS A 163 -13.60 2.53 3.08
N ILE A 164 -12.72 1.69 2.52
CA ILE A 164 -11.89 0.76 3.30
C ILE A 164 -10.94 1.57 4.17
N ALA A 165 -10.21 2.54 3.59
CA ALA A 165 -9.28 3.40 4.33
C ALA A 165 -9.91 4.13 5.54
N ARG A 166 -11.19 4.48 5.41
CA ARG A 166 -11.96 5.24 6.41
C ARG A 166 -12.63 4.36 7.47
N ASP A 167 -12.70 3.04 7.28
CA ASP A 167 -13.24 2.15 8.31
C ASP A 167 -12.20 1.98 9.43
N PRO A 168 -12.51 2.28 10.70
CA PRO A 168 -11.55 2.12 11.79
C PRO A 168 -11.04 0.68 11.98
N GLN A 169 -11.77 -0.33 11.49
CA GLN A 169 -11.34 -1.72 11.56
C GLN A 169 -10.04 -1.98 10.80
N VAL A 170 -9.67 -1.16 9.81
CA VAL A 170 -8.41 -1.36 9.08
C VAL A 170 -7.20 -1.13 9.97
N CYS A 171 -7.33 -0.27 10.98
CA CYS A 171 -6.28 -0.02 11.96
C CYS A 171 -6.02 -1.25 12.84
N ALA A 172 -7.07 -2.04 13.10
CA ALA A 172 -7.02 -3.23 13.95
C ALA A 172 -6.02 -4.28 13.47
N LYS A 173 -5.69 -4.30 12.16
CA LYS A 173 -4.69 -5.22 11.60
C LYS A 173 -3.32 -5.09 12.29
N CYS A 174 -2.95 -3.89 12.70
CA CYS A 174 -1.64 -3.60 13.29
C CYS A 174 -1.75 -3.12 14.74
N HIS A 175 -2.77 -2.33 15.05
CA HIS A 175 -3.00 -1.74 16.36
C HIS A 175 -3.86 -2.66 17.24
N MET A 176 -3.38 -3.88 17.44
CA MET A 176 -4.02 -4.92 18.23
C MET A 176 -3.02 -5.69 19.08
N GLY A 177 -3.51 -6.58 19.93
CA GLY A 177 -2.69 -7.56 20.61
C GLY A 177 -2.08 -7.06 21.92
N PRO A 178 -1.27 -7.89 22.58
CA PRO A 178 -0.93 -7.72 23.99
C PRO A 178 -0.01 -6.54 24.31
N ASP A 179 0.80 -6.08 23.35
CA ASP A 179 1.81 -5.04 23.53
C ASP A 179 1.33 -3.63 23.16
N HIS A 180 0.31 -3.54 22.31
CA HIS A 180 -0.34 -2.28 21.97
C HIS A 180 -1.81 -2.52 21.57
N PRO A 181 -2.70 -2.76 22.56
CA PRO A 181 -4.10 -3.16 22.33
C PRO A 181 -5.01 -1.98 21.99
N GLN A 182 -4.61 -1.05 21.10
CA GLN A 182 -5.42 0.15 20.86
C GLN A 182 -6.80 -0.19 20.28
N TRP A 183 -6.88 -1.19 19.40
CA TRP A 183 -8.15 -1.67 18.87
C TRP A 183 -9.04 -2.26 19.95
N GLU A 184 -8.52 -3.15 20.79
CA GLU A 184 -9.28 -3.78 21.88
C GLU A 184 -9.77 -2.74 22.88
N MET A 185 -8.93 -1.75 23.20
CA MET A 185 -9.28 -0.63 24.07
C MET A 185 -10.36 0.26 23.44
N TRP A 186 -10.20 0.66 22.16
CA TRP A 186 -11.19 1.51 21.49
C TRP A 186 -12.52 0.78 21.29
N GLN A 187 -12.51 -0.46 20.77
CA GLN A 187 -13.72 -1.21 20.44
C GLN A 187 -14.60 -1.49 21.67
N THR A 188 -14.01 -1.56 22.87
CA THR A 188 -14.71 -1.80 24.14
C THR A 188 -15.02 -0.51 24.91
N SER A 189 -14.47 0.64 24.48
CA SER A 189 -14.75 1.95 25.07
C SER A 189 -16.13 2.50 24.70
N GLN A 190 -16.58 3.54 25.41
CA GLN A 190 -17.78 4.29 25.03
C GLN A 190 -17.68 4.89 23.63
N HIS A 191 -16.50 5.38 23.21
CA HIS A 191 -16.30 5.89 21.85
C HIS A 191 -16.55 4.80 20.80
N GLY A 192 -15.94 3.62 20.94
CA GLY A 192 -16.11 2.54 19.98
C GLY A 192 -17.53 1.95 19.98
N GLN A 193 -18.17 1.81 21.14
CA GLN A 193 -19.55 1.33 21.23
C GLN A 193 -20.55 2.31 20.61
N LEU A 194 -20.42 3.61 20.92
CA LEU A 194 -21.29 4.64 20.34
C LEU A 194 -21.03 4.81 18.83
N ASN A 195 -19.77 4.76 18.39
CA ASN A 195 -19.44 4.85 16.96
C ASN A 195 -20.06 3.67 16.19
N ARG A 196 -19.99 2.45 16.74
CA ARG A 196 -20.62 1.26 16.13
C ARG A 196 -22.14 1.38 16.04
N VAL A 197 -22.80 1.95 17.05
CA VAL A 197 -24.27 2.00 17.12
C VAL A 197 -24.86 3.22 16.43
N LYS A 198 -24.15 4.35 16.45
CA LYS A 198 -24.64 5.68 16.03
C LYS A 198 -23.81 6.34 14.93
N GLY A 199 -22.62 5.83 14.61
CA GLY A 199 -21.73 6.37 13.59
C GLY A 199 -20.73 7.41 14.10
N GLY A 200 -19.83 7.82 13.21
CA GLY A 200 -18.73 8.77 13.46
C GLY A 200 -19.17 10.18 13.88
N ASP A 201 -20.40 10.57 13.53
CA ASP A 201 -20.96 11.88 13.90
C ASP A 201 -21.24 12.00 15.40
N VAL A 202 -21.45 10.87 16.09
CA VAL A 202 -21.80 10.82 17.52
C VAL A 202 -20.61 10.47 18.39
N ALA A 203 -19.69 9.66 17.88
CA ALA A 203 -18.50 9.26 18.63
C ALA A 203 -17.30 9.04 17.70
N PRO A 204 -16.09 9.43 18.15
CA PRO A 204 -14.92 9.43 17.29
C PRO A 204 -14.42 8.02 16.97
N ASP A 205 -13.84 7.89 15.79
CA ASP A 205 -13.02 6.74 15.40
C ASP A 205 -11.52 7.05 15.50
N CYS A 206 -10.69 6.13 15.00
CA CYS A 206 -9.24 6.28 15.04
C CYS A 206 -8.78 7.48 14.21
N GLN A 207 -9.27 7.60 12.98
CA GLN A 207 -8.88 8.63 12.02
C GLN A 207 -9.33 10.02 12.48
N ALA A 208 -10.54 10.16 13.03
CA ALA A 208 -11.06 11.42 13.56
C ALA A 208 -10.19 12.01 14.69
N CYS A 209 -9.47 11.17 15.43
CA CYS A 209 -8.54 11.60 16.48
C CYS A 209 -7.08 11.72 16.02
N HIS A 210 -6.64 10.88 15.07
CA HIS A 210 -5.22 10.71 14.74
C HIS A 210 -4.82 11.17 13.34
N MET A 211 -5.80 11.51 12.50
CA MET A 211 -5.61 12.05 11.14
C MET A 211 -6.37 13.36 11.00
N VAL A 212 -6.26 14.23 12.01
CA VAL A 212 -6.79 15.60 11.97
C VAL A 212 -5.91 16.46 11.06
N ASP A 213 -6.56 17.32 10.28
CA ASP A 213 -5.90 18.33 9.42
C ASP A 213 -5.12 19.38 10.23
#